data_AF-A0A5J4PW82-F1
#
_entry.id   AF-A0A5J4PW82-F1
#
_cell.length_a   1.000
_cell.length_b   1.000
_cell.length_c   1.000
_cell.angle_alpha   90.00
_cell.angle_beta   90.00
_cell.angle_gamma   90.00
#
_symmetry.space_group_name_H-M   'P 1'
#
loop_
_entity.id
_entity.type
_entity.pdbx_description
1 polymer ?
#
loop_
_entity_poly.entity_id
_entity_poly.type
_entity_poly.pdbx_seq_one_letter_code
_entity_poly.pdbx_strand_id
1 'polypeptide(L)'
;MKLGRRVSAVKTRATRCGLKRSKELLVWNPERIKILKRLYNEKTNAQIAEILGVSEGAVNVAAFKYGVHKTKEFRRVYSSKGFFPKGHVPANKGKKQAEHMSEESIEKTRSTRFGKGHIPHNHKPVGYGRTNRDGYIEIKIAEPNVFECKHKLLWRQHNGKIPIGQNIKFKDGNKLNIRIENLYMVSKAENMRENTIQRYPDDVKKAIRKVGKFNP
;
A
#
# COMPACT_ATOMS: atom_id res chain seq x y z
N MET A 1 43.18 -17.10 25.32
CA MET A 1 43.62 -15.88 26.03
C MET A 1 42.39 -15.05 26.41
N LYS A 2 42.12 -14.77 27.70
CA LYS A 2 40.99 -13.93 28.15
C LYS A 2 41.52 -12.54 28.53
N LEU A 3 41.08 -11.48 27.85
CA LEU A 3 41.58 -10.11 28.01
C LEU A 3 41.15 -9.40 29.32
N GLY A 4 40.52 -10.08 30.28
CA GLY A 4 40.03 -9.48 31.53
C GLY A 4 39.00 -8.35 31.37
N ARG A 5 38.44 -8.15 30.17
CA ARG A 5 37.47 -7.08 29.84
C ARG A 5 36.11 -7.67 29.46
N ARG A 6 35.05 -6.90 29.70
CA ARG A 6 33.68 -7.25 29.26
C ARG A 6 33.62 -7.31 27.72
N VAL A 7 32.87 -8.27 27.19
CA VAL A 7 32.72 -8.48 25.73
C VAL A 7 32.21 -7.21 25.01
N SER A 8 31.32 -6.45 25.65
CA SER A 8 30.82 -5.18 25.12
C SER A 8 31.93 -4.14 24.94
N ALA A 9 32.82 -3.98 25.93
CA ALA A 9 33.93 -3.04 25.85
C ALA A 9 34.91 -3.38 24.71
N VAL A 10 35.17 -4.67 24.49
CA VAL A 10 35.99 -5.14 23.36
C VAL A 10 35.30 -4.83 22.02
N LYS A 11 33.99 -5.07 21.91
CA LYS A 11 33.22 -4.73 20.69
C LYS A 11 33.27 -3.23 20.40
N THR A 12 33.01 -2.38 21.39
CA THR A 12 33.02 -0.92 21.22
C THR A 12 34.39 -0.41 20.79
N ARG A 13 35.49 -0.91 21.39
CA ARG A 13 36.85 -0.51 20.99
C ARG A 13 37.17 -0.96 19.57
N ALA A 14 36.81 -2.19 19.19
CA ALA A 14 37.00 -2.68 17.83
C ALA A 14 36.29 -1.80 16.79
N THR A 15 35.03 -1.40 17.07
CA THR A 15 34.28 -0.48 16.20
C THR A 15 34.95 0.89 16.10
N ARG A 16 35.42 1.47 17.21
CA ARG A 16 36.13 2.77 17.22
C ARG A 16 37.46 2.72 16.46
N CYS A 17 38.12 1.57 16.47
CA CYS A 17 39.36 1.34 15.71
C CYS A 17 39.11 0.92 14.25
N GLY A 18 37.86 0.93 13.77
CA GLY A 18 37.52 0.55 12.39
C GLY A 18 37.68 -0.94 12.08
N LEU A 19 37.91 -1.79 13.08
CA LEU A 19 38.14 -3.22 12.89
C LEU A 19 36.82 -3.92 12.56
N LYS A 20 36.79 -4.62 11.42
CA LYS A 20 35.67 -5.48 11.00
C LYS A 20 36.07 -6.94 11.14
N ARG A 21 35.12 -7.79 11.50
CA ARG A 21 35.34 -9.25 11.50
C ARG A 21 35.52 -9.75 10.06
N SER A 22 36.35 -10.78 9.89
CA SER A 22 36.42 -11.54 8.64
C SER A 22 35.02 -12.04 8.25
N LYS A 23 34.72 -12.00 6.95
CA LYS A 23 33.45 -12.51 6.41
C LYS A 23 33.27 -14.00 6.65
N GLU A 24 34.36 -14.74 6.84
CA GLU A 24 34.38 -16.18 7.12
C GLU A 24 33.80 -16.52 8.49
N LEU A 25 33.92 -15.61 9.45
CA LEU A 25 33.41 -15.75 10.82
C LEU A 25 31.94 -15.36 10.95
N LEU A 26 31.30 -14.92 9.85
CA LEU A 26 29.87 -14.61 9.85
C LEU A 26 29.04 -15.89 9.72
N VAL A 27 27.87 -15.89 10.35
CA VAL A 27 26.86 -16.96 10.20
C VAL A 27 26.47 -17.15 8.73
N TRP A 28 26.53 -16.09 7.92
CA TRP A 28 26.37 -16.13 6.47
C TRP A 28 27.70 -15.81 5.78
N ASN A 29 28.64 -16.74 5.89
CA ASN A 29 29.90 -16.71 5.17
C ASN A 29 29.71 -17.06 3.68
N PRO A 30 30.74 -16.89 2.82
CA PRO A 30 30.63 -17.16 1.38
C PRO A 30 30.13 -18.58 1.06
N GLU A 31 30.57 -19.59 1.80
CA GLU A 31 30.15 -20.99 1.60
C GLU A 31 28.66 -21.19 1.89
N ARG A 32 28.16 -20.66 3.01
CA ARG A 32 26.73 -20.74 3.35
C ARG A 32 25.86 -19.96 2.38
N ILE A 33 26.35 -18.83 1.83
CA ILE A 33 25.66 -18.09 0.78
C ILE A 33 25.61 -18.91 -0.52
N LYS A 34 26.68 -19.61 -0.87
CA LYS A 34 26.74 -20.50 -2.04
C LYS A 34 25.74 -21.66 -1.90
N ILE A 35 25.70 -22.29 -0.72
CA ILE A 35 24.74 -23.35 -0.41
C ILE A 35 23.30 -22.80 -0.47
N LEU A 36 23.05 -21.63 0.12
CA LEU A 36 21.75 -20.96 0.05
C LEU A 36 21.30 -20.77 -1.39
N LYS A 37 22.12 -20.14 -2.23
CA LYS A 37 21.79 -19.89 -3.65
C LYS A 37 21.48 -21.16 -4.43
N ARG A 38 22.24 -22.24 -4.19
CA ARG A 38 22.03 -23.54 -4.83
C ARG A 38 20.70 -24.17 -4.40
N LEU A 39 20.43 -24.24 -3.10
CA LEU A 39 19.30 -24.99 -2.56
C LEU A 39 17.99 -24.19 -2.53
N TYR A 40 18.05 -22.86 -2.72
CA TYR A 40 16.87 -22.04 -2.48
C TYR A 40 15.70 -22.39 -3.38
N ASN A 41 15.91 -22.75 -4.65
CA ASN A 41 14.78 -23.09 -5.53
C ASN A 41 14.25 -24.52 -5.37
N GLU A 42 14.95 -25.38 -4.64
CA GLU A 42 14.63 -26.81 -4.54
C GLU A 42 14.03 -27.20 -3.19
N LYS A 43 14.42 -26.49 -2.12
CA LYS A 43 14.08 -26.85 -0.73
C LYS A 43 13.27 -25.76 -0.05
N THR A 44 12.45 -26.13 0.93
CA THR A 44 11.77 -25.15 1.79
C THR A 44 12.78 -24.43 2.69
N ASN A 45 12.39 -23.27 3.23
CA ASN A 45 13.29 -22.55 4.13
C ASN A 45 13.57 -23.35 5.41
N ALA A 46 12.59 -24.10 5.92
CA ALA A 46 12.78 -25.06 7.01
C ALA A 46 13.86 -26.12 6.69
N GLN A 47 13.82 -26.74 5.51
CA GLN A 47 14.84 -27.74 5.12
C GLN A 47 16.23 -27.13 4.96
N ILE A 48 16.33 -25.92 4.41
CA ILE A 48 17.62 -25.21 4.27
C ILE A 48 18.17 -24.84 5.66
N ALA A 49 17.28 -24.47 6.58
CA ALA A 49 17.63 -24.12 7.95
C ALA A 49 18.22 -25.31 8.70
N GLU A 50 17.61 -26.49 8.55
CA GLU A 50 18.12 -27.76 9.08
C GLU A 50 19.52 -28.09 8.53
N ILE A 51 19.70 -28.02 7.20
CA ILE A 51 21.01 -28.29 6.55
C ILE A 51 22.11 -27.34 7.04
N LEU A 52 21.77 -26.07 7.28
CA LEU A 52 22.74 -25.04 7.68
C LEU A 52 22.88 -24.87 9.20
N GLY A 53 22.07 -25.57 10.00
CA GLY A 53 22.01 -25.43 11.45
C GLY A 53 21.64 -24.00 11.89
N VAL A 54 20.67 -23.38 11.21
CA VAL A 54 20.16 -22.04 11.51
C VAL A 54 18.64 -22.06 11.67
N SER A 55 18.02 -20.95 12.06
CA SER A 55 16.55 -20.84 12.09
C SER A 55 15.97 -20.58 10.70
N GLU A 56 14.72 -20.99 10.47
CA GLU A 56 14.00 -20.72 9.21
C GLU A 56 13.91 -19.21 8.91
N GLY A 57 13.67 -18.39 9.94
CA GLY A 57 13.67 -16.94 9.82
C GLY A 57 15.01 -16.37 9.37
N ALA A 58 16.14 -16.95 9.83
CA ALA A 58 17.47 -16.53 9.40
C ALA A 58 17.69 -16.81 7.90
N VAL A 59 17.18 -17.93 7.38
CA VAL A 59 17.23 -18.26 5.94
C VAL A 59 16.43 -17.26 5.13
N ASN A 60 15.22 -16.89 5.59
CA ASN A 60 14.37 -15.90 4.92
C ASN A 60 15.06 -14.54 4.82
N VAL A 61 15.56 -14.02 5.94
CA VAL A 61 16.28 -12.74 6.01
C VAL A 61 17.53 -12.76 5.11
N ALA A 62 18.27 -13.87 5.10
CA ALA A 62 19.45 -14.01 4.25
C ALA A 62 19.08 -14.04 2.76
N ALA A 63 18.07 -14.79 2.37
CA ALA A 63 17.61 -14.84 0.99
C ALA A 63 17.18 -13.46 0.49
N PHE A 64 16.44 -12.71 1.30
CA PHE A 64 16.10 -11.31 1.02
C PHE A 64 17.37 -10.45 0.84
N LYS A 65 18.28 -10.50 1.82
CA LYS A 65 19.53 -9.73 1.81
C LYS A 65 20.40 -10.02 0.58
N TYR A 66 20.44 -11.26 0.12
CA TYR A 66 21.28 -11.71 -1.00
C TYR A 66 20.51 -11.82 -2.33
N GLY A 67 19.26 -11.33 -2.40
CA GLY A 67 18.47 -11.28 -3.62
C GLY A 67 18.12 -12.65 -4.20
N VAL A 68 17.98 -13.67 -3.35
CA VAL A 68 17.62 -15.03 -3.78
C VAL A 68 16.12 -15.21 -3.64
N HIS A 69 15.44 -15.50 -4.74
CA HIS A 69 13.99 -15.62 -4.79
C HIS A 69 13.58 -17.03 -5.19
N LYS A 70 12.52 -17.56 -4.58
CA LYS A 70 11.89 -18.82 -5.01
C LYS A 70 11.23 -18.61 -6.37
N THR A 71 11.29 -19.62 -7.24
CA THR A 71 10.57 -19.61 -8.52
C THR A 71 9.04 -19.53 -8.32
N LYS A 72 8.31 -19.18 -9.39
CA LYS A 72 6.84 -19.11 -9.34
C LYS A 72 6.24 -20.49 -9.13
N GLU A 73 6.84 -21.51 -9.73
CA GLU A 73 6.46 -22.92 -9.68
C GLU A 73 6.64 -23.44 -8.25
N PHE A 74 7.80 -23.18 -7.63
CA PHE A 74 8.05 -23.53 -6.23
C PHE A 74 7.02 -22.88 -5.30
N ARG A 75 6.77 -21.57 -5.47
CA ARG A 75 5.76 -20.87 -4.68
C ARG A 75 4.37 -21.47 -4.88
N ARG A 76 3.98 -21.81 -6.11
CA ARG A 76 2.66 -22.41 -6.38
C ARG A 76 2.49 -23.75 -5.66
N VAL A 77 3.50 -24.62 -5.72
CA VAL A 77 3.44 -25.94 -5.08
C VAL A 77 3.43 -25.85 -3.55
N TYR A 78 4.29 -25.01 -2.98
CA TYR A 78 4.50 -24.99 -1.52
C TYR A 78 3.66 -23.92 -0.79
N SER A 79 3.27 -22.84 -1.45
CA SER A 79 2.39 -21.81 -0.86
C SER A 79 0.92 -22.20 -0.92
N SER A 80 0.50 -23.03 -1.90
CA SER A 80 -0.90 -23.43 -2.09
C SER A 80 -1.51 -24.19 -0.91
N LYS A 81 -0.69 -24.77 -0.03
CA LYS A 81 -1.14 -25.54 1.13
C LYS A 81 -1.95 -24.72 2.15
N GLY A 82 -1.77 -23.40 2.19
CA GLY A 82 -2.52 -22.50 3.06
C GLY A 82 -3.74 -21.85 2.40
N PHE A 83 -4.01 -22.14 1.13
CA PHE A 83 -5.14 -21.55 0.40
C PHE A 83 -6.37 -22.42 0.54
N PHE A 84 -7.52 -21.78 0.71
CA PHE A 84 -8.80 -22.45 0.53
C PHE A 84 -9.00 -22.78 -0.95
N PRO A 85 -9.30 -24.05 -1.31
CA PRO A 85 -9.53 -24.43 -2.71
C PRO A 85 -10.74 -23.69 -3.27
N LYS A 86 -10.80 -23.55 -4.60
CA LYS A 86 -11.98 -22.95 -5.27
C LYS A 86 -13.23 -23.74 -4.88
N GLY A 87 -14.25 -23.05 -4.37
CA GLY A 87 -15.48 -23.68 -3.89
C GLY A 87 -15.45 -24.09 -2.41
N HIS A 88 -14.36 -23.83 -1.67
CA HIS A 88 -14.31 -24.08 -0.24
C HIS A 88 -15.44 -23.36 0.51
N VAL A 89 -16.23 -24.12 1.25
CA VAL A 89 -17.28 -23.61 2.11
C VAL A 89 -16.74 -23.50 3.54
N PRO A 90 -16.71 -22.29 4.14
CA PRO A 90 -16.33 -22.13 5.54
C PRO A 90 -17.20 -22.98 6.47
N ALA A 91 -16.60 -23.57 7.51
CA ALA A 91 -17.28 -24.46 8.45
C ALA A 91 -18.46 -23.82 9.23
N ASN A 92 -18.50 -22.49 9.27
CA ASN A 92 -19.55 -21.68 9.90
C ASN A 92 -20.57 -21.09 8.90
N LYS A 93 -20.47 -21.39 7.61
CA LYS A 93 -21.41 -20.87 6.60
C LYS A 93 -22.83 -21.33 6.94
N GLY A 94 -23.74 -20.37 7.11
CA GLY A 94 -25.16 -20.62 7.40
C GLY A 94 -25.48 -20.96 8.85
N LYS A 95 -24.49 -21.14 9.72
CA LYS A 95 -24.70 -21.41 11.14
C LYS A 95 -24.90 -20.11 11.91
N LYS A 96 -25.78 -20.13 12.91
CA LYS A 96 -25.88 -19.01 13.86
C LYS A 96 -24.62 -18.93 14.72
N GLN A 97 -24.34 -17.76 15.29
CA GLN A 97 -23.15 -17.56 16.12
C GLN A 97 -23.07 -18.53 17.30
N ALA A 98 -24.20 -18.77 17.97
CA ALA A 98 -24.31 -19.70 19.09
C ALA A 98 -24.01 -21.16 18.70
N GLU A 99 -24.10 -21.52 17.42
CA GLU A 99 -23.88 -22.90 16.94
C GLU A 99 -22.42 -23.19 16.62
N HIS A 100 -21.57 -22.16 16.48
CA HIS A 100 -20.16 -22.34 16.09
C HIS A 100 -19.14 -21.60 16.97
N MET A 101 -19.61 -20.83 17.95
CA MET A 101 -18.74 -20.20 18.95
C MET A 101 -19.17 -20.62 20.35
N SER A 102 -18.20 -20.80 21.26
CA SER A 102 -18.47 -21.01 22.68
C SER A 102 -19.01 -19.73 23.33
N GLU A 103 -19.74 -19.88 24.43
CA GLU A 103 -20.27 -18.75 25.22
C GLU A 103 -19.15 -17.80 25.68
N GLU A 104 -18.02 -18.36 26.12
CA GLU A 104 -16.83 -17.58 26.50
C GLU A 104 -16.29 -16.73 25.34
N SER A 105 -16.20 -17.31 24.14
CA SER A 105 -15.77 -16.59 22.93
C SER A 105 -16.78 -15.52 22.53
N ILE A 106 -18.07 -15.80 22.72
CA ILE A 106 -19.14 -14.86 22.45
C ILE A 106 -19.01 -13.63 23.36
N GLU A 107 -18.81 -13.82 24.66
CA GLU A 107 -18.66 -12.70 25.60
C GLU A 107 -17.38 -11.91 25.35
N LYS A 108 -16.25 -12.60 25.13
CA LYS A 108 -14.95 -11.96 24.86
C LYS A 108 -14.97 -11.06 23.63
N THR A 109 -15.73 -11.43 22.60
CA THR A 109 -15.84 -10.66 21.36
C THR A 109 -16.98 -9.63 21.40
N ARG A 110 -17.79 -9.58 22.46
CA ARG A 110 -18.97 -8.71 22.55
C ARG A 110 -18.61 -7.23 22.40
N SER A 111 -17.50 -6.80 22.98
CA SER A 111 -17.03 -5.40 22.98
C SER A 111 -16.54 -4.90 21.63
N THR A 112 -16.10 -5.78 20.72
CA THR A 112 -15.56 -5.41 19.41
C THR A 112 -16.57 -5.52 18.27
N ARG A 113 -17.79 -5.98 18.56
CA ARG A 113 -18.85 -6.13 17.56
C ARG A 113 -19.49 -4.77 17.26
N PHE A 114 -19.67 -4.50 15.98
CA PHE A 114 -20.47 -3.36 15.55
C PHE A 114 -21.94 -3.57 15.94
N GLY A 115 -22.48 -2.68 16.77
CA GLY A 115 -23.90 -2.62 17.05
C GLY A 115 -24.72 -2.23 15.82
N LYS A 116 -26.00 -2.57 15.80
CA LYS A 116 -26.93 -2.10 14.77
C LYS A 116 -26.96 -0.57 14.79
N GLY A 117 -26.78 0.06 13.63
CA GLY A 117 -26.73 1.52 13.52
C GLY A 117 -25.41 2.15 13.96
N HIS A 118 -24.34 1.37 14.15
CA HIS A 118 -23.03 1.91 14.48
C HIS A 118 -22.49 2.80 13.34
N ILE A 119 -22.39 4.10 13.62
CA ILE A 119 -21.81 5.09 12.72
C ILE A 119 -20.32 5.23 13.06
N PRO A 120 -19.39 5.04 12.10
CA PRO A 120 -17.97 5.24 12.34
C PRO A 120 -17.64 6.63 12.89
N HIS A 121 -16.65 6.74 13.79
CA HIS A 121 -16.26 8.02 14.40
C HIS A 121 -15.82 9.10 13.40
N ASN A 122 -15.41 8.69 12.19
CA ASN A 122 -14.97 9.59 11.12
C ASN A 122 -16.12 9.99 10.18
N HIS A 123 -17.35 9.57 10.47
CA HIS A 123 -18.53 9.98 9.73
C HIS A 123 -18.68 11.50 9.75
N LYS A 124 -19.13 12.04 8.62
CA LYS A 124 -19.38 13.46 8.43
C LYS A 124 -20.83 13.64 7.99
N PRO A 125 -21.57 14.64 8.49
CA PRO A 125 -22.95 14.85 8.09
C PRO A 125 -23.05 15.34 6.64
N VAL A 126 -24.22 15.16 6.01
CA VAL A 126 -24.56 15.82 4.73
C VAL A 126 -24.37 17.34 4.88
N GLY A 127 -23.80 17.98 3.87
CA GLY A 127 -23.36 19.39 3.91
C GLY A 127 -21.89 19.58 4.28
N TYR A 128 -21.21 18.56 4.82
CA TYR A 128 -19.79 18.66 5.14
C TYR A 128 -18.93 18.93 3.90
N GLY A 129 -18.16 20.01 3.93
CA GLY A 129 -17.21 20.41 2.90
C GLY A 129 -15.80 19.87 3.15
N ARG A 130 -15.10 19.45 2.10
CA ARG A 130 -13.67 19.07 2.16
C ARG A 130 -12.92 19.46 0.90
N THR A 131 -11.62 19.65 1.01
CA THR A 131 -10.72 19.71 -0.15
C THR A 131 -10.19 18.32 -0.47
N ASN A 132 -10.31 17.87 -1.72
CA ASN A 132 -9.82 16.57 -2.15
C ASN A 132 -8.32 16.62 -2.52
N ARG A 133 -7.72 15.45 -2.82
CA ARG A 133 -6.30 15.35 -3.21
C ARG A 133 -5.95 16.21 -4.42
N ASP A 134 -6.90 16.40 -5.33
CA ASP A 134 -6.72 17.19 -6.55
C ASP A 134 -6.94 18.70 -6.33
N GLY A 135 -7.25 19.14 -5.09
CA GLY A 135 -7.44 20.53 -4.73
C GLY A 135 -8.85 21.10 -4.98
N TYR A 136 -9.84 20.27 -5.32
CA TYR A 136 -11.24 20.71 -5.46
C TYR A 136 -11.98 20.65 -4.13
N ILE A 137 -12.91 21.59 -3.93
CA ILE A 137 -13.86 21.55 -2.82
C ILE A 137 -15.02 20.61 -3.18
N GLU A 138 -15.26 19.62 -2.35
CA GLU A 138 -16.39 18.67 -2.41
C GLU A 138 -17.33 18.91 -1.23
N ILE A 139 -18.63 18.71 -1.44
CA ILE A 139 -19.66 18.72 -0.41
C ILE A 139 -20.29 17.34 -0.35
N LYS A 140 -20.48 16.81 0.86
CA LYS A 140 -21.26 15.59 1.07
C LYS A 140 -22.72 15.88 0.76
N ILE A 141 -23.30 15.24 -0.25
CA ILE A 141 -24.69 15.47 -0.67
C ILE A 141 -25.66 14.38 -0.20
N ALA A 142 -25.15 13.19 0.11
CA ALA A 142 -25.98 12.08 0.62
C ALA A 142 -25.16 11.07 1.44
N GLU A 143 -25.87 10.26 2.23
CA GLU A 143 -25.32 9.15 2.99
C GLU A 143 -25.06 7.92 2.10
N PRO A 144 -24.09 7.04 2.46
CA PRO A 144 -23.14 7.16 3.56
C PRO A 144 -21.94 8.06 3.26
N ASN A 145 -21.51 8.18 2.00
CA ASN A 145 -20.32 8.94 1.58
C ASN A 145 -20.42 9.42 0.13
N VAL A 146 -21.55 10.01 -0.25
CA VAL A 146 -21.74 10.59 -1.58
C VAL A 146 -21.27 12.04 -1.56
N PHE A 147 -20.14 12.31 -2.19
CA PHE A 147 -19.55 13.64 -2.32
C PHE A 147 -19.65 14.12 -3.75
N GLU A 148 -19.90 15.42 -3.92
CA GLU A 148 -19.84 16.06 -5.22
C GLU A 148 -19.03 17.36 -5.18
N CYS A 149 -18.32 17.62 -6.27
CA CYS A 149 -17.59 18.87 -6.46
C CYS A 149 -18.51 20.10 -6.39
N LYS A 150 -18.19 21.04 -5.50
CA LYS A 150 -18.99 22.25 -5.25
C LYS A 150 -19.16 23.12 -6.50
N HIS A 151 -18.16 23.18 -7.39
CA HIS A 151 -18.27 23.93 -8.65
C HIS A 151 -19.30 23.33 -9.62
N LYS A 152 -19.49 22.00 -9.64
CA LYS A 152 -20.53 21.35 -10.44
C LYS A 152 -21.92 21.56 -9.87
N LEU A 153 -22.04 21.54 -8.53
CA LEU A 153 -23.26 21.88 -7.82
C LEU A 153 -23.69 23.32 -8.16
N LEU A 154 -22.77 24.28 -8.02
CA LEU A 154 -23.02 25.69 -8.34
C LEU A 154 -23.42 25.87 -9.81
N TRP A 155 -22.70 25.23 -10.75
CA TRP A 155 -23.07 25.28 -12.16
C TRP A 155 -24.49 24.75 -12.40
N ARG A 156 -24.85 23.61 -11.80
CA ARG A 156 -26.19 23.03 -11.99
C ARG A 156 -27.31 23.89 -11.43
N GLN A 157 -27.03 24.61 -10.34
CA GLN A 157 -27.99 25.54 -9.74
C GLN A 157 -28.28 26.74 -10.65
N HIS A 158 -27.27 27.27 -11.35
CA HIS A 158 -27.43 28.47 -12.20
C HIS A 158 -27.76 28.15 -13.67
N ASN A 159 -27.11 27.15 -14.25
CA ASN A 159 -27.12 26.87 -15.69
C ASN A 159 -27.83 25.55 -16.04
N GLY A 160 -28.26 24.78 -15.03
CA GLY A 160 -28.91 23.49 -15.21
C GLY A 160 -27.94 22.33 -15.47
N LYS A 161 -28.48 21.22 -15.97
CA LYS A 161 -27.77 19.93 -16.08
C LYS A 161 -26.50 20.05 -16.92
N ILE A 162 -25.39 19.48 -16.43
CA ILE A 162 -24.15 19.32 -17.20
C ILE A 162 -24.35 18.16 -18.18
N PRO A 163 -24.27 18.37 -19.50
CA PRO A 163 -24.45 17.30 -20.48
C PRO A 163 -23.37 16.22 -20.36
N ILE A 164 -23.69 15.01 -20.82
CA ILE A 164 -22.71 13.91 -20.86
C ILE A 164 -21.56 14.32 -21.77
N GLY A 165 -20.32 14.10 -21.30
CA GLY A 165 -19.12 14.45 -22.06
C GLY A 165 -18.67 15.91 -21.88
N GLN A 166 -19.35 16.68 -21.05
CA GLN A 166 -18.94 18.05 -20.68
C GLN A 166 -18.31 18.07 -19.28
N ASN A 167 -17.37 19.00 -19.07
CA ASN A 167 -16.71 19.28 -17.80
C ASN A 167 -16.84 20.77 -17.47
N ILE A 168 -16.76 21.10 -16.18
CA ILE A 168 -16.72 22.48 -15.70
C ILE A 168 -15.29 22.82 -15.30
N LYS A 169 -14.77 23.94 -15.78
CA LYS A 169 -13.42 24.47 -15.50
C LYS A 169 -13.48 25.86 -14.90
N PHE A 170 -12.35 26.27 -14.33
CA PHE A 170 -12.12 27.57 -13.72
C PHE A 170 -11.33 28.44 -14.69
N LYS A 171 -11.81 29.65 -15.01
CA LYS A 171 -11.14 30.57 -15.94
C LYS A 171 -9.77 31.00 -15.43
N ASP A 172 -9.66 31.24 -14.12
CA ASP A 172 -8.42 31.63 -13.44
C ASP A 172 -7.50 30.46 -13.05
N GLY A 173 -7.93 29.21 -13.27
CA GLY A 173 -7.20 28.01 -12.83
C GLY A 173 -7.21 27.76 -11.31
N ASN A 174 -7.81 28.64 -10.51
CA ASN A 174 -7.89 28.51 -9.06
C ASN A 174 -9.14 27.73 -8.65
N LYS A 175 -8.93 26.46 -8.29
CA LYS A 175 -9.99 25.51 -7.90
C LYS A 175 -10.78 25.90 -6.64
N LEU A 176 -10.27 26.86 -5.85
CA LEU A 176 -10.93 27.39 -4.66
C LEU A 176 -11.83 28.60 -4.97
N ASN A 177 -11.63 29.28 -6.10
CA ASN A 177 -12.44 30.41 -6.51
C ASN A 177 -13.75 29.95 -7.20
N ILE A 178 -14.70 29.51 -6.38
CA ILE A 178 -15.98 28.96 -6.86
C ILE A 178 -17.03 30.07 -6.97
N ARG A 179 -17.00 30.78 -8.09
CA ARG A 179 -17.97 31.81 -8.49
C ARG A 179 -18.49 31.49 -9.89
N ILE A 180 -19.78 31.66 -10.14
CA ILE A 180 -20.38 31.23 -11.42
C ILE A 180 -19.72 31.92 -12.62
N GLU A 181 -19.28 33.17 -12.47
CA GLU A 181 -18.60 33.94 -13.51
C GLU A 181 -17.20 33.41 -13.81
N ASN A 182 -16.57 32.74 -12.85
CA ASN A 182 -15.26 32.08 -13.01
C ASN A 182 -15.39 30.66 -13.57
N LEU A 183 -16.61 30.13 -13.72
CA LEU A 183 -16.82 28.79 -14.26
C LEU A 183 -17.16 28.85 -15.75
N TYR A 184 -16.71 27.83 -16.49
CA TYR A 184 -17.13 27.62 -17.87
C TYR A 184 -17.20 26.13 -18.19
N MET A 185 -18.04 25.78 -19.16
CA MET A 185 -18.20 24.41 -19.63
C MET A 185 -17.27 24.16 -20.83
N VAL A 186 -16.66 22.99 -20.85
CA VAL A 186 -15.76 22.54 -21.93
C VAL A 186 -15.98 21.06 -22.20
N SER A 187 -15.84 20.64 -23.46
CA SER A 187 -15.95 19.22 -23.77
C SER A 187 -14.78 18.44 -23.17
N LYS A 188 -14.99 17.15 -22.85
CA LYS A 188 -13.91 16.27 -22.42
C LYS A 188 -12.78 16.20 -23.46
N ALA A 189 -13.11 16.29 -24.76
CA ALA A 189 -12.14 16.27 -25.84
C ALA A 189 -11.26 17.53 -25.85
N GLU A 190 -11.85 18.71 -25.73
CA GLU A 190 -11.10 19.98 -25.59
C GLU A 190 -10.27 20.00 -24.31
N ASN A 191 -10.85 19.64 -23.18
CA ASN A 191 -10.11 19.57 -21.93
C ASN A 191 -8.92 18.60 -21.99
N MET A 192 -9.05 17.48 -22.70
CA MET A 192 -7.94 16.55 -22.93
C MET A 192 -6.87 17.17 -23.83
N ARG A 193 -7.26 17.80 -24.95
CA ARG A 193 -6.33 18.52 -25.85
C ARG A 193 -5.57 19.63 -25.13
N GLU A 194 -6.22 20.33 -24.21
CA GLU A 194 -5.57 21.39 -23.42
C GLU A 194 -4.57 20.83 -22.40
N ASN A 195 -4.86 19.68 -21.78
CA ASN A 195 -4.02 19.13 -20.71
C ASN A 195 -2.98 18.10 -21.19
N THR A 196 -3.00 17.71 -22.47
CA THR A 196 -2.05 16.72 -22.99
C THR A 196 -0.66 17.32 -23.16
N ILE A 197 0.37 16.58 -22.75
CA ILE A 197 1.77 16.94 -22.98
C ILE A 197 2.11 17.05 -24.47
N GLN A 198 1.30 16.44 -25.35
CA GLN A 198 1.54 16.45 -26.80
C GLN A 198 1.44 17.84 -27.42
N ARG A 199 0.82 18.80 -26.75
CA ARG A 199 0.69 20.18 -27.23
C ARG A 199 2.00 20.97 -27.22
N TYR A 200 3.01 20.49 -26.50
CA TYR A 200 4.29 21.18 -26.36
C TYR A 200 5.32 20.68 -27.39
N PRO A 201 6.33 21.48 -27.76
CA PRO A 201 7.48 21.02 -28.56
C PRO A 201 8.31 19.92 -27.84
N ASP A 202 9.08 19.13 -28.60
CA ASP A 202 9.71 17.91 -28.08
C ASP A 202 10.78 18.14 -27.00
N ASP A 203 11.49 19.26 -27.06
CA ASP A 203 12.43 19.72 -26.03
C ASP A 203 11.70 19.99 -24.70
N VAL A 204 10.54 20.66 -24.75
CA VAL A 204 9.68 20.90 -23.58
C VAL A 204 9.13 19.58 -23.04
N LYS A 205 8.70 18.65 -23.90
CA LYS A 205 8.25 17.31 -23.47
C LYS A 205 9.36 16.56 -22.72
N LYS A 206 10.61 16.63 -23.20
CA LYS A 206 11.78 16.01 -22.55
C LYS A 206 12.03 16.65 -21.18
N ALA A 207 11.93 17.96 -21.05
CA ALA A 207 12.09 18.67 -19.78
C ALA A 207 11.00 18.27 -18.77
N ILE A 208 9.72 18.29 -19.15
CA ILE A 208 8.59 17.90 -18.29
C ILE A 208 8.75 16.46 -17.78
N ARG A 209 9.11 15.52 -18.66
CA ARG A 209 9.33 14.11 -18.27
C ARG A 209 10.50 13.92 -17.31
N LYS A 210 11.55 14.73 -17.43
CA LYS A 210 12.66 14.72 -16.47
C LYS A 210 12.17 15.19 -15.09
N VAL A 211 11.47 16.33 -15.02
CA VAL A 211 10.94 16.87 -13.75
C VAL A 211 9.96 15.90 -13.08
N GLY A 212 9.07 15.27 -13.84
CA GLY A 212 8.12 14.28 -13.31
C GLY A 212 8.76 13.02 -12.70
N LYS A 213 10.01 12.69 -13.06
CA LYS A 213 10.78 11.61 -12.41
C LYS A 213 11.37 12.02 -11.06
N PHE A 214 11.47 13.32 -10.77
CA PHE A 214 12.08 13.84 -9.55
C PHE A 214 11.08 14.19 -8.45
N ASN A 215 9.78 14.27 -8.74
CA ASN A 215 8.75 14.39 -7.71
C ASN A 215 8.29 12.97 -7.28
N PRO A 216 8.66 12.50 -6.08
CA PRO A 216 8.27 11.19 -5.55
C PRO A 216 6.76 11.07 -5.26
#